data_AF-A0AA91SQ61-F1
#
_entry.id   AF-A0AA91SQ61-F1
#
_cell.length_a   1.000
_cell.length_b   1.000
_cell.length_c   1.000
_cell.angle_alpha   90.00
_cell.angle_beta   90.00
_cell.angle_gamma   90.00
#
_symmetry.space_group_name_H-M   'P 1'
#
loop_
_entity.id
_entity.type
_entity.pdbx_description
1 polymer ?
#
loop_
_entity_poly.entity_id
_entity_poly.type
_entity_poly.pdbx_seq_one_letter_code
_entity_poly.pdbx_strand_id
1 'polypeptide(L)'
;MKGPTMSTTSHPASIETWRDVADQLTDAEVSEFEAAEQAGEHHRILRENARAAVWGRQYAHIAAPAGTNRTHEWEQFAADEPPQRLITGDRWPGRTVTLTANGFQRCDGMMRSRWVHVYVNPSDDTLTADEARELAARLVEAADFLDGFGCQREV
;
A
#
# COMPACT_ATOMS: atom_id res chain seq x y z
N MET A 1 17.74 -37.28 23.96
CA MET A 1 17.10 -36.74 22.73
C MET A 1 16.07 -35.72 23.17
N LYS A 2 16.33 -34.42 22.96
CA LYS A 2 15.31 -33.36 23.12
C LYS A 2 14.57 -33.28 21.78
N GLY A 3 13.24 -33.41 21.81
CA GLY A 3 12.39 -33.32 20.62
C GLY A 3 12.50 -31.96 19.94
N PRO A 4 12.16 -31.86 18.65
CA PRO A 4 12.19 -30.60 17.93
C PRO A 4 11.18 -29.64 18.55
N THR A 5 11.65 -28.46 18.95
CA THR A 5 10.82 -27.31 19.31
C THR A 5 9.98 -26.98 18.08
N MET A 6 8.67 -27.20 18.12
CA MET A 6 7.78 -26.64 17.10
C MET A 6 7.83 -25.12 17.27
N SER A 7 8.57 -24.44 16.39
CA SER A 7 8.45 -23.01 16.20
C SER A 7 7.03 -22.73 15.73
N THR A 8 6.17 -22.28 16.63
CA THR A 8 4.84 -21.77 16.30
C THR A 8 5.05 -20.42 15.62
N THR A 9 5.32 -20.43 14.31
CA THR A 9 5.43 -19.21 13.52
C THR A 9 4.08 -18.48 13.57
N SER A 10 4.04 -17.33 14.26
CA SER A 10 2.81 -16.54 14.39
C SER A 10 2.38 -16.02 13.03
N HIS A 11 1.09 -16.15 12.73
CA HIS A 11 0.55 -15.58 11.50
C HIS A 11 0.52 -14.05 11.62
N PRO A 12 1.10 -13.29 10.67
CA PRO A 12 1.19 -11.82 10.76
C PRO A 12 -0.15 -11.12 11.03
N ALA A 13 -1.29 -11.67 10.60
CA ALA A 13 -2.60 -11.06 10.86
C ALA A 13 -3.00 -11.04 12.36
N SER A 14 -2.46 -11.94 13.18
CA SER A 14 -2.85 -12.11 14.60
C SER A 14 -1.80 -11.67 15.61
N ILE A 15 -0.78 -10.91 15.18
CA ILE A 15 0.31 -10.50 16.07
C ILE A 15 -0.15 -9.39 17.02
N GLU A 16 0.27 -9.46 18.28
CA GLU A 16 0.05 -8.43 19.30
C GLU A 16 1.22 -7.46 19.39
N THR A 17 2.44 -7.95 19.14
CA THR A 17 3.67 -7.16 19.11
C THR A 17 4.54 -7.55 17.91
N TRP A 18 5.53 -6.71 17.58
CA TRP A 18 6.50 -7.06 16.53
C TRP A 18 7.33 -8.31 16.88
N ARG A 19 7.51 -8.60 18.18
CA ARG A 19 8.29 -9.75 18.66
C ARG A 19 7.65 -11.10 18.31
N ASP A 20 6.33 -11.12 18.13
CA ASP A 20 5.60 -12.35 17.78
C ASP A 20 6.01 -12.91 16.40
N VAL A 21 6.64 -12.08 15.57
CA VAL A 21 7.17 -12.44 14.25
C VAL A 21 8.66 -12.17 14.12
N ALA A 22 9.38 -11.99 15.23
CA ALA A 22 10.83 -11.73 15.19
C ALA A 22 11.61 -12.87 14.52
N ASP A 23 11.12 -14.11 14.62
CA ASP A 23 11.68 -15.29 13.93
C ASP A 23 11.53 -15.22 12.40
N GLN A 24 10.58 -14.43 11.94
CA GLN A 24 10.36 -14.15 10.53
C GLN A 24 11.08 -12.88 10.09
N LEU A 25 11.60 -12.02 10.98
CA LEU A 25 12.33 -10.81 10.62
C LEU A 25 13.82 -11.09 10.37
N THR A 26 14.47 -10.21 9.61
CA THR A 26 15.93 -10.23 9.50
C THR A 26 16.57 -9.63 10.75
N ASP A 27 17.82 -9.97 11.04
CA ASP A 27 18.56 -9.42 12.18
C ASP A 27 18.62 -7.88 12.15
N ALA A 28 18.71 -7.29 10.95
CA ALA A 28 18.70 -5.84 10.77
C ALA A 28 17.33 -5.23 11.13
N GLU A 29 16.23 -5.81 10.63
CA GLU A 29 14.87 -5.40 10.97
C GLU A 29 14.62 -5.51 12.48
N VAL A 30 15.02 -6.63 13.11
CA VAL A 30 14.92 -6.82 14.57
C VAL A 30 15.68 -5.71 15.30
N SER A 31 16.92 -5.42 14.90
CA SER A 31 17.74 -4.36 15.50
C SER A 31 17.09 -2.97 15.35
N GLU A 32 16.49 -2.69 14.20
CA GLU A 32 15.76 -1.44 13.95
C GLU A 32 14.52 -1.32 14.82
N PHE A 33 13.73 -2.40 14.97
CA PHE A 33 12.56 -2.40 15.86
C PHE A 33 12.94 -2.24 17.33
N GLU A 34 14.03 -2.88 17.78
CA GLU A 34 14.55 -2.69 19.13
C GLU A 34 14.98 -1.23 19.38
N ALA A 35 15.69 -0.62 18.43
CA ALA A 35 16.12 0.76 18.53
C ALA A 35 14.92 1.73 18.54
N ALA A 36 13.93 1.51 17.68
CA ALA A 36 12.73 2.34 17.62
C ALA A 36 11.89 2.21 18.90
N GLU A 37 11.72 1.01 19.44
CA GLU A 37 11.05 0.78 20.71
C GLU A 37 11.75 1.49 21.88
N GLN A 38 13.08 1.44 21.93
CA GLN A 38 13.88 2.17 22.93
C GLN A 38 13.77 3.70 22.78
N ALA A 39 13.61 4.19 21.55
CA ALA A 39 13.36 5.60 21.26
C ALA A 39 11.93 6.05 21.62
N GLY A 40 11.05 5.13 22.04
CA GLY A 40 9.68 5.41 22.44
C GLY A 40 8.66 5.38 21.29
N GLU A 41 9.00 4.73 20.18
CA GLU A 41 8.07 4.52 19.06
C GLU A 41 6.83 3.76 19.54
N HIS A 42 5.67 4.16 19.03
CA HIS A 42 4.41 3.61 19.52
C HIS A 42 4.28 2.12 19.13
N HIS A 43 3.95 1.23 20.08
CA HIS A 43 3.90 -0.22 19.83
C HIS A 43 3.00 -0.61 18.66
N ARG A 44 1.91 0.14 18.44
CA ARG A 44 1.04 -0.05 17.26
C ARG A 44 1.80 0.11 15.94
N ILE A 45 2.65 1.14 15.83
CA ILE A 45 3.42 1.44 14.62
C ILE A 45 4.45 0.34 14.38
N LEU A 46 5.19 -0.06 15.42
CA LEU A 46 6.17 -1.16 15.32
C LEU A 46 5.50 -2.46 14.86
N ARG A 47 4.32 -2.77 15.42
CA ARG A 47 3.53 -3.94 15.04
C ARG A 47 3.08 -3.88 13.58
N GLU A 48 2.53 -2.75 13.13
CA GLU A 48 2.08 -2.56 11.74
C GLU A 48 3.25 -2.69 10.75
N ASN A 49 4.40 -2.08 11.07
CA ASN A 49 5.61 -2.15 10.25
C ASN A 49 6.20 -3.57 10.19
N ALA A 50 6.27 -4.29 11.32
CA ALA A 50 6.74 -5.68 11.32
C ALA A 50 5.83 -6.59 10.49
N ARG A 51 4.52 -6.36 10.57
CA ARG A 51 3.53 -7.06 9.76
C ARG A 51 3.74 -6.81 8.26
N ALA A 52 3.93 -5.55 7.89
CA ALA A 52 4.22 -5.13 6.52
C ALA A 52 5.53 -5.74 5.99
N ALA A 53 6.59 -5.81 6.82
CA ALA A 53 7.87 -6.43 6.45
C ALA A 53 7.73 -7.93 6.15
N VAL A 54 7.04 -8.66 7.03
CA VAL A 54 6.76 -10.10 6.83
C VAL A 54 5.96 -10.33 5.55
N TRP A 55 4.89 -9.56 5.33
CA TRP A 55 4.09 -9.67 4.11
C TRP A 55 4.85 -9.24 2.85
N GLY A 56 5.69 -8.21 2.94
CA GLY A 56 6.58 -7.77 1.88
C GLY A 56 7.42 -8.92 1.35
N ARG A 57 7.96 -9.75 2.24
CA ARG A 57 8.71 -10.95 1.86
C ARG A 57 7.80 -12.09 1.40
N GLN A 58 6.70 -12.36 2.11
CA GLN A 58 5.75 -13.41 1.74
C GLN A 58 5.18 -13.23 0.31
N TYR A 59 4.89 -11.99 -0.06
CA TYR A 59 4.28 -11.63 -1.34
C TYR A 59 5.25 -10.95 -2.31
N ALA A 60 6.57 -11.12 -2.11
CA ALA A 60 7.59 -10.54 -2.98
C ALA A 60 7.48 -11.02 -4.44
N HIS A 61 6.87 -12.19 -4.66
CA HIS A 61 6.63 -12.76 -5.98
C HIS A 61 5.48 -12.09 -6.75
N ILE A 62 4.68 -11.24 -6.09
CA ILE A 62 3.55 -10.56 -6.72
C ILE A 62 4.04 -9.28 -7.37
N ALA A 63 4.11 -9.30 -8.70
CA ALA A 63 4.51 -8.15 -9.49
C ALA A 63 3.54 -6.97 -9.32
N ALA A 64 4.07 -5.75 -9.40
CA ALA A 64 3.25 -4.56 -9.50
C ALA A 64 2.43 -4.59 -10.81
N PRO A 65 1.17 -4.13 -10.81
CA PRO A 65 0.36 -4.09 -12.01
C PRO A 65 0.92 -3.13 -13.08
N ALA A 66 0.52 -3.31 -14.34
CA ALA A 66 0.92 -2.39 -15.41
C ALA A 66 0.43 -0.95 -15.14
N GLY A 67 1.25 0.04 -15.48
CA GLY A 67 0.96 1.45 -15.22
C GLY A 67 1.24 1.89 -13.77
N THR A 68 1.89 1.06 -12.96
CA THR A 68 2.31 1.43 -11.59
C THR A 68 3.53 2.34 -11.62
N ASN A 69 3.42 3.49 -10.97
CA ASN A 69 4.55 4.39 -10.70
C ASN A 69 5.11 4.19 -9.29
N ARG A 70 4.26 3.85 -8.32
CA ARG A 70 4.67 3.55 -6.94
C ARG A 70 3.87 2.39 -6.36
N THR A 71 4.59 1.50 -5.71
CA THR A 71 4.04 0.41 -4.90
C THR A 71 4.28 0.73 -3.44
N HIS A 72 3.23 0.71 -2.62
CA HIS A 72 3.34 0.88 -1.18
C HIS A 72 3.43 -0.48 -0.49
N GLU A 73 3.67 -0.46 0.81
CA GLU A 73 3.77 -1.64 1.65
C GLU A 73 2.45 -2.44 1.68
N TRP A 74 2.55 -3.72 2.04
CA TRP A 74 1.37 -4.56 2.28
C TRP A 74 0.75 -4.22 3.62
N GLU A 75 -0.56 -4.02 3.62
CA GLU A 75 -1.35 -3.65 4.79
C GLU A 75 -2.61 -4.51 4.86
N GLN A 76 -3.22 -4.56 6.05
CA GLN A 76 -4.52 -5.18 6.26
C GLN A 76 -5.44 -4.14 6.89
N PHE A 77 -6.47 -3.76 6.15
CA PHE A 77 -7.39 -2.71 6.55
C PHE A 77 -8.53 -3.21 7.46
N ALA A 78 -8.84 -4.51 7.38
CA ALA A 78 -9.80 -5.18 8.24
C ALA A 78 -9.30 -6.60 8.59
N ALA A 79 -9.58 -7.07 9.80
CA ALA A 79 -9.02 -8.31 10.35
C ALA A 79 -9.38 -9.57 9.53
N ASP A 80 -10.52 -9.54 8.84
CA ASP A 80 -11.05 -10.61 8.00
C ASP A 80 -10.68 -10.48 6.51
N GLU A 81 -9.98 -9.41 6.13
CA GLU A 81 -9.52 -9.22 4.75
C GLU A 81 -8.08 -9.72 4.56
N PRO A 82 -7.76 -10.34 3.42
CA PRO A 82 -6.38 -10.63 3.09
C PRO A 82 -5.57 -9.34 2.91
N PRO A 83 -4.24 -9.39 3.10
CA PRO A 83 -3.39 -8.22 2.89
C PRO A 83 -3.54 -7.67 1.47
N GLN A 84 -3.54 -6.34 1.38
CA GLN A 84 -3.56 -5.58 0.14
C GLN A 84 -2.54 -4.43 0.23
N ARG A 85 -2.06 -3.95 -0.91
CA ARG A 85 -1.16 -2.80 -0.98
C ARG A 85 -1.76 -1.70 -1.84
N LEU A 86 -1.52 -0.46 -1.46
CA LEU A 86 -1.82 0.68 -2.30
C LEU A 86 -0.88 0.68 -3.51
N ILE A 87 -1.43 0.91 -4.68
CA ILE A 87 -0.72 1.12 -5.94
C ILE A 87 -1.07 2.53 -6.41
N THR A 88 -0.06 3.31 -6.73
CA THR A 88 -0.23 4.63 -7.35
C THR A 88 0.23 4.55 -8.80
N GLY A 89 -0.67 4.94 -9.70
CA GLY A 89 -0.43 5.04 -11.14
C GLY A 89 -0.06 6.46 -11.55
N ASP A 90 -0.59 6.90 -12.70
CA ASP A 90 -0.28 8.22 -13.25
C ASP A 90 -0.80 9.38 -12.42
N ARG A 91 -0.15 10.52 -12.63
CA ARG A 91 -0.44 11.78 -11.96
C ARG A 91 -0.54 12.89 -13.00
N TRP A 92 -1.62 13.66 -12.91
CA TRP A 92 -1.84 14.84 -13.74
C TRP A 92 -1.70 16.08 -12.88
N PRO A 93 -0.50 16.68 -12.81
CA PRO A 93 -0.30 17.90 -12.06
C PRO A 93 -1.05 19.05 -12.71
N GLY A 94 -1.62 19.91 -11.88
CA GLY A 94 -2.22 21.16 -12.31
C GLY A 94 -2.05 22.22 -11.23
N ARG A 95 -2.20 23.48 -11.62
CA ARG A 95 -2.00 24.61 -10.70
C ARG A 95 -3.03 24.58 -9.57
N THR A 96 -4.31 24.47 -9.93
CA THR A 96 -5.43 24.48 -8.99
C THR A 96 -5.89 23.07 -8.64
N VAL A 97 -5.80 22.11 -9.57
CA VAL A 97 -6.23 20.73 -9.33
C VAL A 97 -5.17 19.74 -9.79
N THR A 98 -4.83 18.80 -8.92
CA THR A 98 -3.96 17.65 -9.24
C THR A 98 -4.77 16.36 -9.16
N LEU A 99 -4.64 15.50 -10.17
CA LEU A 99 -5.24 14.17 -10.18
C LEU A 99 -4.19 13.09 -9.93
N THR A 100 -4.57 12.00 -9.29
CA THR A 100 -3.69 10.83 -9.11
C THR A 100 -4.51 9.55 -9.19
N ALA A 101 -4.11 8.64 -10.08
CA ALA A 101 -4.70 7.31 -10.16
C ALA A 101 -4.16 6.42 -9.03
N ASN A 102 -5.06 5.74 -8.34
CA ASN A 102 -4.74 4.85 -7.24
C ASN A 102 -5.56 3.56 -7.34
N GLY A 103 -5.11 2.53 -6.65
CA GLY A 103 -5.84 1.28 -6.53
C GLY A 103 -5.30 0.38 -5.43
N PHE A 104 -6.07 -0.63 -5.03
CA PHE A 104 -5.60 -1.67 -4.13
C PHE A 104 -5.31 -2.95 -4.89
N GLN A 105 -4.09 -3.47 -4.75
CA GLN A 105 -3.72 -4.79 -5.24
C GLN A 105 -3.77 -5.80 -4.10
N ARG A 106 -4.42 -6.94 -4.34
CA ARG A 106 -4.51 -8.05 -3.38
C ARG A 106 -3.33 -9.00 -3.48
N CYS A 107 -3.17 -9.84 -2.47
CA CYS A 107 -2.15 -10.89 -2.41
C CYS A 107 -2.34 -12.05 -3.42
N ASP A 108 -3.33 -11.99 -4.30
CA ASP A 108 -3.46 -12.86 -5.48
C ASP A 108 -2.98 -12.17 -6.78
N GLY A 109 -2.50 -10.92 -6.67
CA GLY A 109 -2.02 -10.11 -7.77
C GLY A 109 -3.10 -9.27 -8.46
N MET A 110 -4.39 -9.49 -8.17
CA MET A 110 -5.48 -8.75 -8.81
C MET A 110 -5.68 -7.36 -8.20
N MET A 111 -6.12 -6.41 -9.04
CA MET A 111 -6.62 -5.12 -8.59
C MET A 111 -8.04 -5.27 -8.05
N ARG A 112 -8.25 -5.00 -6.76
CA ARG A 112 -9.57 -5.02 -6.11
C ARG A 112 -10.40 -3.79 -6.48
N SER A 113 -9.77 -2.63 -6.43
CA SER A 113 -10.41 -1.33 -6.66
C SER A 113 -9.42 -0.37 -7.31
N ARG A 114 -9.95 0.56 -8.10
CA ARG A 114 -9.22 1.56 -8.86
C ARG A 114 -10.01 2.87 -8.82
N TRP A 115 -9.33 3.99 -8.62
CA TRP A 115 -9.98 5.29 -8.51
C TRP A 115 -9.02 6.43 -8.86
N VAL A 116 -9.58 7.62 -9.14
CA VAL A 116 -8.82 8.87 -9.27
C VAL A 116 -9.05 9.68 -7.99
N HIS A 117 -7.98 10.06 -7.30
CA HIS A 117 -8.04 11.13 -6.31
C HIS A 117 -7.91 12.49 -6.99
N VAL A 118 -8.77 13.42 -6.57
CA VAL A 118 -8.77 14.82 -7.01
C VAL A 118 -8.32 15.68 -5.83
N TYR A 119 -7.22 16.40 -5.98
CA TYR A 119 -6.70 17.34 -4.99
C TYR A 119 -6.89 18.77 -5.48
N VAL A 120 -7.69 19.58 -4.79
CA VAL A 120 -7.91 21.00 -5.11
C VAL A 120 -7.04 21.87 -4.19
N ASN A 121 -6.30 22.81 -4.78
CA ASN A 121 -5.34 23.69 -4.12
C ASN A 121 -5.51 25.15 -4.61
N PRO A 122 -5.65 26.14 -3.72
CA PRO A 122 -5.94 25.99 -2.29
C PRO A 122 -7.32 25.34 -2.08
N SER A 123 -7.48 24.66 -0.95
CA SER A 123 -8.66 23.84 -0.62
C SER A 123 -9.87 24.68 -0.19
N ASP A 124 -10.12 25.84 -0.79
CA ASP A 124 -11.36 26.58 -0.52
C ASP A 124 -12.59 25.94 -1.18
N ASP A 125 -12.38 24.79 -1.83
CA ASP A 125 -13.38 23.96 -2.50
C ASP A 125 -14.14 24.70 -3.61
N THR A 126 -13.56 25.80 -4.13
CA THR A 126 -14.12 26.54 -5.26
C THR A 126 -13.28 26.41 -6.53
N LEU A 127 -13.97 26.42 -7.67
CA LEU A 127 -13.35 26.48 -9.00
C LEU A 127 -14.06 27.55 -9.81
N THR A 128 -13.29 28.34 -10.55
CA THR A 128 -13.86 29.16 -11.63
C THR A 128 -14.40 28.25 -12.75
N ALA A 129 -15.22 28.81 -13.64
CA ALA A 129 -15.75 28.05 -14.77
C ALA A 129 -14.64 27.48 -15.68
N ASP A 130 -13.52 28.19 -15.84
CA ASP A 130 -12.40 27.73 -16.66
C ASP A 130 -11.63 26.60 -15.97
N GLU A 131 -11.39 26.71 -14.66
CA GLU A 131 -10.75 25.63 -13.88
C GLU A 131 -11.63 24.39 -13.80
N ALA A 132 -12.96 24.55 -13.73
CA ALA A 132 -13.89 23.43 -13.79
C ALA A 132 -13.85 22.71 -15.15
N ARG A 133 -13.71 23.45 -16.27
CA ARG A 133 -13.54 22.85 -17.61
C ARG A 133 -12.20 22.15 -17.75
N GLU A 134 -11.13 22.74 -17.22
CA GLU A 134 -9.80 22.13 -17.19
C GLU A 134 -9.81 20.82 -16.39
N LEU A 135 -10.46 20.82 -15.23
CA LEU A 135 -10.66 19.61 -14.42
C LEU A 135 -11.45 18.55 -15.19
N ALA A 136 -12.56 18.93 -15.83
CA ALA A 136 -13.38 18.00 -16.61
C ALA A 136 -12.56 17.33 -17.72
N ALA A 137 -11.75 18.08 -18.46
CA ALA A 137 -10.89 17.52 -19.51
C ALA A 137 -9.87 16.52 -18.95
N ARG A 138 -9.20 16.85 -17.84
CA ARG A 138 -8.24 15.93 -17.20
C ARG A 138 -8.89 14.70 -16.60
N LEU A 139 -10.13 14.80 -16.12
CA LEU A 139 -10.87 13.64 -15.62
C LEU A 139 -11.19 12.64 -16.75
N VAL A 140 -11.40 13.11 -17.98
CA VAL A 140 -11.55 12.22 -19.15
C VAL A 140 -10.24 11.45 -19.38
N GLU A 141 -9.10 12.15 -19.44
CA GLU A 141 -7.80 11.49 -19.61
C GLU A 141 -7.49 10.49 -18.48
N ALA A 142 -7.81 10.85 -17.24
CA ALA A 142 -7.59 9.98 -16.08
C ALA A 142 -8.53 8.76 -16.09
N ALA A 143 -9.76 8.92 -16.59
CA ALA A 143 -10.69 7.80 -16.77
C ALA A 143 -10.18 6.82 -17.83
N ASP A 144 -9.71 7.32 -18.98
CA ASP A 144 -9.12 6.49 -20.03
C ASP A 144 -7.91 5.70 -19.53
N PHE A 145 -7.07 6.32 -18.70
CA PHE A 145 -5.97 5.61 -18.02
C PHE A 145 -6.50 4.50 -17.10
N LEU A 146 -7.54 4.78 -16.30
CA LEU A 146 -8.09 3.81 -15.36
C LEU A 146 -8.63 2.54 -16.02
N ASP A 147 -9.16 2.63 -17.24
CA ASP A 147 -9.65 1.47 -18.00
C ASP A 147 -8.54 0.43 -18.25
N GLY A 148 -7.32 0.91 -18.52
CA GLY A 148 -6.13 0.06 -18.72
C GLY A 148 -5.30 -0.19 -17.45
N PHE A 149 -5.49 0.62 -16.40
CA PHE A 149 -4.66 0.57 -15.21
C PHE A 149 -4.81 -0.75 -14.45
N GLY A 150 -3.68 -1.43 -14.27
CA GLY A 150 -3.59 -2.70 -13.56
C GLY A 150 -4.17 -3.91 -14.28
N CYS A 151 -4.50 -3.78 -15.57
CA CYS A 151 -4.78 -4.93 -16.43
C CYS A 151 -3.45 -5.63 -16.77
N GLN A 152 -3.39 -6.95 -16.56
CA GLN A 152 -2.28 -7.75 -17.09
C GLN A 152 -2.39 -7.75 -18.61
N ARG A 153 -1.42 -7.17 -19.31
CA ARG A 153 -1.31 -7.38 -20.75
C ARG A 153 -0.91 -8.85 -20.93
N GLU A 154 -1.80 -9.65 -21.50
CA GLU A 154 -1.43 -10.96 -22.02
C GLU A 154 -0.33 -10.73 -23.07
N VAL A 155 0.82 -11.37 -22.85
CA VAL A 155 1.95 -11.40 -23.80
C VAL A 155 1.79 -12.62 -24.69
#